data_AF-A0A820VZ17-F1
#
_entry.id   AF-A0A820VZ17-F1
#
_cell.length_a   1.000
_cell.length_b   1.000
_cell.length_c   1.000
_cell.angle_alpha   90.00
_cell.angle_beta   90.00
_cell.angle_gamma   90.00
#
_symmetry.space_group_name_H-M   'P 1'
#
loop_
_entity.id
_entity.type
_entity.pdbx_description
1 polymer ?
#
loop_
_entity_poly.entity_id
_entity_poly.type
_entity_poly.pdbx_seq_one_letter_code
_entity_poly.pdbx_strand_id
1 'polypeptide(L)'
;AFYTSPIKALSNQKYCDFKKRFNDVGLLTGDVQINHEASCLIMTTEILRSMLYNRSNTLKSLEWVIMDEIHYLNDSERGFVWEEVLIMLPDHVGLIMLSATVSNAREFAEWVGRMKRRNVYVISTFKRPVPLEHFLYTGNSTSTNKELFMLIDAEQKFLERKY
;
A
#
# COMPACT_ATOMS: atom_id res chain seq x y z
N ALA A 1 -9.92 6.45 -13.17
CA ALA A 1 -8.70 6.08 -12.39
C ALA A 1 -8.94 4.78 -11.64
N PHE A 2 -7.93 3.94 -11.48
CA PHE A 2 -8.03 2.70 -10.70
C PHE A 2 -7.22 2.80 -9.40
N TYR A 3 -7.77 2.27 -8.33
CA TYR A 3 -7.08 2.10 -7.04
C TYR A 3 -6.96 0.61 -6.75
N THR A 4 -5.75 0.12 -6.56
CA THR A 4 -5.47 -1.29 -6.26
C THR A 4 -4.93 -1.46 -4.87
N SER A 5 -5.42 -2.49 -4.17
CA SER A 5 -4.90 -2.92 -2.87
C SER A 5 -4.63 -4.43 -2.89
N PRO A 6 -3.67 -4.94 -2.09
CA PRO A 6 -3.31 -6.36 -2.05
C PRO A 6 -4.38 -7.23 -1.37
N ILE A 7 -5.29 -6.65 -0.59
CA ILE A 7 -6.23 -7.42 0.25
C ILE A 7 -7.65 -6.95 0.03
N LYS A 8 -8.58 -7.92 -0.12
CA LYS A 8 -10.02 -7.64 -0.31
C LYS A 8 -10.61 -6.76 0.81
N ALA A 9 -10.27 -7.04 2.05
CA ALA A 9 -10.73 -6.26 3.21
C ALA A 9 -10.29 -4.79 3.12
N LEU A 10 -9.04 -4.52 2.71
CA LEU A 10 -8.54 -3.16 2.50
C LEU A 10 -9.25 -2.49 1.32
N SER A 11 -9.50 -3.20 0.22
CA SER A 11 -10.27 -2.67 -0.91
C SER A 11 -11.70 -2.28 -0.49
N ASN A 12 -12.36 -3.06 0.36
CA ASN A 12 -13.68 -2.74 0.91
C ASN A 12 -13.64 -1.51 1.81
N GLN A 13 -12.64 -1.43 2.69
CA GLN A 13 -12.44 -0.26 3.56
C GLN A 13 -12.24 1.01 2.73
N LYS A 14 -11.34 0.96 1.74
CA LYS A 14 -11.07 2.10 0.84
C LYS A 14 -12.31 2.47 0.03
N TYR A 15 -13.11 1.50 -0.40
CA TYR A 15 -14.39 1.78 -1.06
C TYR A 15 -15.34 2.57 -0.16
N CYS A 16 -15.52 2.15 1.09
CA CYS A 16 -16.33 2.88 2.05
C CYS A 16 -15.80 4.30 2.28
N ASP A 17 -14.49 4.48 2.41
CA ASP A 17 -13.88 5.78 2.63
C ASP A 17 -14.01 6.70 1.41
N PHE A 18 -13.77 6.16 0.20
CA PHE A 18 -13.88 6.92 -1.04
C PHE A 18 -15.33 7.25 -1.35
N LYS A 19 -16.28 6.36 -1.06
CA LYS A 19 -17.71 6.61 -1.29
C LYS A 19 -18.26 7.72 -0.38
N LYS A 20 -17.68 7.92 0.81
CA LYS A 20 -17.99 9.07 1.67
C LYS A 20 -17.47 10.39 1.11
N ARG A 21 -16.41 10.36 0.31
CA ARG A 21 -15.72 11.55 -0.21
C ARG A 21 -16.09 11.90 -1.65
N PHE A 22 -16.42 10.90 -2.46
CA PHE A 22 -16.67 11.01 -3.89
C PHE A 22 -17.96 10.27 -4.25
N ASN A 23 -18.69 10.80 -5.23
CA ASN A 23 -19.98 10.26 -5.61
C ASN A 23 -19.87 9.04 -6.53
N ASP A 24 -18.93 9.07 -7.48
CA ASP A 24 -18.80 8.06 -8.54
C ASP A 24 -17.62 7.12 -8.30
N VAL A 25 -17.86 6.13 -7.42
CA VAL A 25 -16.88 5.12 -7.01
C VAL A 25 -17.51 3.74 -7.19
N GLY A 26 -16.72 2.82 -7.75
CA GLY A 26 -17.03 1.41 -7.89
C GLY A 26 -16.03 0.51 -7.17
N LEU A 27 -16.39 -0.75 -7.00
CA LEU A 27 -15.59 -1.78 -6.36
C LEU A 27 -15.60 -3.05 -7.21
N LEU A 28 -14.42 -3.56 -7.57
CA LEU A 28 -14.26 -4.81 -8.29
C LEU A 28 -13.32 -5.73 -7.52
N THR A 29 -13.88 -6.80 -6.97
CA THR A 29 -13.12 -7.87 -6.32
C THR A 29 -13.48 -9.20 -6.97
N GLY A 30 -12.77 -10.28 -6.62
CA GLY A 30 -13.11 -11.61 -7.11
C GLY A 30 -14.51 -12.08 -6.70
N ASP A 31 -15.06 -11.54 -5.61
CA ASP A 31 -16.33 -11.98 -5.05
C ASP A 31 -17.48 -11.02 -5.39
N VAL A 32 -17.19 -9.72 -5.51
CA VAL A 32 -18.20 -8.65 -5.58
C VAL A 32 -17.80 -7.61 -6.62
N GLN A 33 -18.78 -7.21 -7.45
CA GLN A 33 -18.69 -6.09 -8.38
C GLN A 33 -19.80 -5.07 -8.12
N ILE A 34 -19.44 -3.82 -7.91
CA ILE A 34 -20.36 -2.71 -7.63
C ILE A 34 -19.96 -1.53 -8.52
N ASN A 35 -20.93 -0.95 -9.24
CA ASN A 35 -20.76 0.23 -10.07
C ASN A 35 -19.51 0.18 -10.98
N HIS A 36 -19.43 -0.83 -11.86
CA HIS A 36 -18.26 -1.11 -12.68
C HIS A 36 -17.95 -0.04 -13.74
N GLU A 37 -18.93 0.80 -14.07
CA GLU A 37 -18.78 1.95 -14.97
C GLU A 37 -18.35 3.23 -14.25
N ALA A 38 -18.02 3.15 -12.95
CA ALA A 38 -17.59 4.31 -12.20
C ALA A 38 -16.28 4.90 -12.74
N SER A 39 -16.16 6.22 -12.65
CA SER A 39 -14.95 6.96 -12.98
C SER A 39 -13.76 6.57 -12.10
N CYS A 40 -14.01 6.16 -10.85
CA CYS A 40 -13.01 5.64 -9.92
C CYS A 40 -13.35 4.20 -9.51
N LEU A 41 -12.53 3.24 -9.93
CA LEU A 41 -12.71 1.83 -9.57
C LEU A 41 -11.66 1.41 -8.53
N ILE A 42 -12.13 0.89 -7.41
CA ILE A 42 -11.30 0.26 -6.39
C ILE A 42 -11.31 -1.24 -6.64
N MET A 43 -10.15 -1.88 -6.64
CA MET A 43 -10.05 -3.31 -6.92
C MET A 43 -8.88 -3.96 -6.20
N THR A 44 -8.78 -5.30 -6.27
CA THR A 44 -7.54 -5.98 -5.90
C THR A 44 -6.55 -5.99 -7.06
N THR A 45 -5.26 -6.12 -6.76
CA THR A 45 -4.21 -6.18 -7.78
C THR A 45 -4.43 -7.33 -8.77
N GLU A 46 -4.97 -8.46 -8.33
CA GLU A 46 -5.32 -9.61 -9.18
C GLU A 46 -6.43 -9.30 -10.19
N ILE A 47 -7.41 -8.48 -9.81
CA ILE A 47 -8.46 -8.06 -10.74
C ILE A 47 -7.87 -7.17 -11.82
N LEU A 48 -7.00 -6.21 -11.46
CA LEU A 48 -6.31 -5.40 -12.46
C LEU A 48 -5.45 -6.27 -13.39
N ARG A 49 -4.69 -7.21 -12.83
CA ARG A 49 -3.90 -8.19 -13.60
C ARG A 49 -4.79 -8.93 -14.61
N SER A 50 -5.93 -9.46 -14.16
CA SER A 50 -6.89 -10.15 -15.04
C SER A 50 -7.43 -9.24 -16.15
N MET A 51 -7.75 -7.98 -15.84
CA MET A 51 -8.19 -7.01 -16.84
C MET A 51 -7.11 -6.73 -17.89
N LEU A 52 -5.83 -6.67 -17.49
CA LEU A 52 -4.68 -6.48 -18.38
C LEU A 52 -4.50 -7.68 -19.32
N TYR A 53 -4.54 -8.91 -18.80
CA TYR A 53 -4.47 -10.12 -19.64
C TYR A 53 -5.63 -10.21 -20.64
N ASN A 54 -6.83 -9.87 -20.20
CA ASN A 54 -8.03 -9.92 -21.05
C ASN A 54 -8.17 -8.70 -21.97
N ARG A 55 -7.24 -7.74 -21.93
CA ARG A 55 -7.27 -6.49 -22.71
C ARG A 55 -8.62 -5.77 -22.62
N SER A 56 -9.14 -5.66 -21.39
CA SER A 56 -10.43 -5.01 -21.14
C SER A 56 -10.52 -3.62 -21.78
N ASN A 57 -11.66 -3.29 -22.41
CA ASN A 57 -11.87 -1.98 -23.03
C ASN A 57 -11.76 -0.83 -22.02
N THR A 58 -12.08 -1.06 -20.75
CA THR A 58 -11.94 -0.07 -19.66
C THR A 58 -10.51 0.42 -19.49
N LEU A 59 -9.51 -0.34 -19.94
CA LEU A 59 -8.10 0.08 -19.88
C LEU A 59 -7.77 1.20 -20.89
N LYS A 60 -8.59 1.40 -21.94
CA LYS A 60 -8.34 2.42 -22.96
C LYS A 60 -8.57 3.85 -22.44
N SER A 61 -9.47 4.01 -21.48
CA SER A 61 -9.78 5.28 -20.81
C SER A 61 -9.05 5.43 -19.47
N LEU A 62 -8.16 4.49 -19.13
CA LEU A 62 -7.43 4.51 -17.88
C LEU A 62 -6.26 5.50 -17.96
N GLU A 63 -6.32 6.56 -17.17
CA GLU A 63 -5.22 7.53 -17.10
C GLU A 63 -4.27 7.31 -15.92
N TRP A 64 -4.78 6.80 -14.80
CA TRP A 64 -4.03 6.69 -13.55
C TRP A 64 -4.34 5.41 -12.80
N VAL A 65 -3.28 4.78 -12.27
CA VAL A 65 -3.36 3.66 -11.33
C VAL A 65 -2.67 4.06 -10.03
N ILE A 66 -3.40 3.94 -8.93
CA ILE A 66 -2.91 4.06 -7.57
C ILE A 66 -2.67 2.67 -7.02
N MET A 67 -1.41 2.40 -6.68
CA MET A 67 -0.89 1.14 -6.18
C MET A 67 -0.64 1.25 -4.68
N ASP A 68 -1.58 0.78 -3.85
CA ASP A 68 -1.48 0.85 -2.39
C ASP A 68 -0.70 -0.31 -1.80
N GLU A 69 0.10 -0.07 -0.78
CA GLU A 69 0.95 -1.07 -0.14
C GLU A 69 1.92 -1.80 -1.10
N ILE A 70 2.58 -1.04 -1.97
CA ILE A 70 3.54 -1.57 -2.96
C ILE A 70 4.69 -2.40 -2.33
N HIS A 71 4.93 -2.26 -1.03
CA HIS A 71 5.90 -3.09 -0.30
C HIS A 71 5.56 -4.59 -0.31
N TYR A 72 4.32 -4.97 -0.66
CA TYR A 72 3.92 -6.34 -0.95
C TYR A 72 4.58 -6.93 -2.20
N LEU A 73 5.30 -6.13 -3.00
CA LEU A 73 6.14 -6.64 -4.08
C LEU A 73 7.18 -7.67 -3.60
N ASN A 74 7.66 -7.51 -2.36
CA ASN A 74 8.63 -8.43 -1.75
C ASN A 74 8.00 -9.72 -1.21
N ASP A 75 6.68 -9.90 -1.34
CA ASP A 75 5.99 -11.12 -0.94
C ASP A 75 6.36 -12.27 -1.88
N SER A 76 6.87 -13.38 -1.34
CA SER A 76 7.37 -14.50 -2.12
C SER A 76 6.30 -15.23 -2.93
N GLU A 77 5.04 -15.16 -2.50
CA GLU A 77 3.95 -15.88 -3.14
C GLU A 77 3.12 -14.98 -4.06
N ARG A 78 3.03 -13.69 -3.76
CA ARG A 78 2.12 -12.75 -4.44
C ARG A 78 2.82 -11.55 -5.08
N GLY A 79 4.10 -11.32 -4.80
CA GLY A 79 4.88 -10.21 -5.33
C GLY A 79 4.92 -10.17 -6.86
N PHE A 80 4.96 -11.33 -7.51
CA PHE A 80 4.98 -11.44 -8.97
C PHE A 80 3.74 -10.81 -9.63
N VAL A 81 2.57 -10.81 -8.96
CA VAL A 81 1.34 -10.17 -9.47
C VAL A 81 1.56 -8.66 -9.67
N TRP A 82 2.28 -8.04 -8.74
CA TRP A 82 2.61 -6.61 -8.79
C TRP A 82 3.60 -6.29 -9.91
N GLU A 83 4.65 -7.09 -10.05
CA GLU A 83 5.63 -6.94 -11.13
C GLU A 83 4.97 -7.04 -12.50
N GLU A 84 4.13 -8.05 -12.70
CA GLU A 84 3.43 -8.26 -13.96
C GLU A 84 2.47 -7.11 -14.29
N VAL A 85 1.72 -6.60 -13.29
CA VAL A 85 0.86 -5.43 -13.50
C VAL A 85 1.70 -4.22 -13.90
N LEU A 86 2.78 -3.95 -13.18
CA LEU A 86 3.69 -2.85 -13.51
C LEU A 86 4.21 -3.01 -14.94
N ILE A 87 4.68 -4.18 -15.34
CA ILE A 87 5.19 -4.44 -16.70
C ILE A 87 4.10 -4.24 -17.76
N MET A 88 2.92 -4.83 -17.57
CA MET A 88 1.84 -4.86 -18.56
C MET A 88 1.07 -3.54 -18.71
N LEU A 89 1.12 -2.64 -17.71
CA LEU A 89 0.38 -1.39 -17.79
C LEU A 89 0.80 -0.56 -19.02
N PRO A 90 -0.15 -0.01 -19.81
CA PRO A 90 0.20 0.81 -20.97
C PRO A 90 1.04 2.05 -20.59
N ASP A 91 1.93 2.47 -21.49
CA ASP A 91 2.88 3.58 -21.23
C ASP A 91 2.21 4.94 -20.94
N HIS A 92 0.99 5.15 -21.47
CA HIS A 92 0.23 6.38 -21.24
C HIS A 92 -0.29 6.49 -19.80
N VAL A 93 -0.45 5.36 -19.09
CA VAL A 93 -1.00 5.32 -17.74
C VAL A 93 0.01 5.89 -16.74
N GLY A 94 -0.42 6.89 -15.96
CA GLY A 94 0.31 7.41 -14.82
C GLY A 94 0.26 6.47 -13.61
N LEU A 95 1.36 6.40 -12.88
CA LEU A 95 1.50 5.55 -11.69
C LEU A 95 1.66 6.40 -10.43
N ILE A 96 0.89 6.06 -9.39
CA ILE A 96 1.07 6.54 -8.03
C ILE A 96 1.27 5.31 -7.16
N MET A 97 2.40 5.21 -6.47
CA MET A 97 2.74 4.05 -5.64
C MET A 97 2.84 4.49 -4.18
N LEU A 98 2.03 3.88 -3.31
CA LEU A 98 1.98 4.16 -1.88
C LEU A 98 2.60 2.98 -1.13
N SER A 99 3.43 3.28 -0.14
CA SER A 99 4.19 2.28 0.60
C SER A 99 4.37 2.68 2.05
N ALA A 100 4.46 1.68 2.94
CA ALA A 100 5.18 1.82 4.19
C ALA A 100 6.67 2.14 3.94
N THR A 101 7.38 2.55 4.98
CA THR A 101 8.83 2.85 4.92
C THR A 101 9.62 1.62 4.49
N VAL A 102 10.23 1.67 3.30
CA VAL A 102 11.11 0.64 2.75
C VAL A 102 12.50 1.22 2.48
N SER A 103 13.56 0.45 2.75
CA SER A 103 14.95 0.91 2.63
C SER A 103 15.42 1.06 1.17
N ASN A 104 14.82 0.33 0.24
CA ASN A 104 15.20 0.27 -1.18
C ASN A 104 14.28 1.11 -2.10
N ALA A 105 13.54 2.09 -1.58
CA ALA A 105 12.56 2.87 -2.35
C ALA A 105 13.16 3.52 -3.61
N ARG A 106 14.40 4.00 -3.54
CA ARG A 106 15.10 4.62 -4.68
C ARG A 106 15.41 3.62 -5.78
N GLU A 107 15.96 2.47 -5.43
CA GLU A 107 16.29 1.42 -6.40
C GLU A 107 15.03 0.93 -7.11
N PHE A 108 13.94 0.75 -6.35
CA PHE A 108 12.65 0.39 -6.90
C PHE A 108 12.14 1.46 -7.89
N ALA A 109 12.18 2.74 -7.53
CA ALA A 109 11.78 3.83 -8.42
C ALA A 109 12.64 3.90 -9.69
N GLU A 110 13.95 3.67 -9.59
CA GLU A 110 14.84 3.59 -10.75
C GLU A 110 14.49 2.41 -11.66
N TRP A 111 14.17 1.24 -11.09
CA TRP A 111 13.73 0.07 -11.86
C TRP A 111 12.41 0.35 -12.60
N VAL A 112 11.39 0.87 -11.91
CA VAL A 112 10.11 1.26 -12.53
C VAL A 112 10.34 2.32 -13.60
N GLY A 113 11.17 3.34 -13.31
CA GLY A 113 11.47 4.42 -14.23
C GLY A 113 12.18 3.96 -15.50
N ARG A 114 13.13 3.02 -15.39
CA ARG A 114 13.77 2.38 -16.56
C ARG A 114 12.78 1.56 -17.37
N MET A 115 11.97 0.73 -16.71
CA MET A 115 10.98 -0.12 -17.36
C MET A 115 9.93 0.69 -18.12
N LYS A 116 9.42 1.77 -17.50
CA LYS A 116 8.41 2.66 -18.10
C LYS A 116 8.97 3.81 -18.91
N ARG A 117 10.29 3.97 -18.95
CA ARG A 117 11.00 5.09 -19.62
C ARG A 117 10.44 6.45 -19.17
N ARG A 118 10.18 6.60 -17.87
CA ARG A 118 9.59 7.80 -17.26
C ARG A 118 10.30 8.14 -15.95
N ASN A 119 10.30 9.42 -15.61
CA ASN A 119 10.82 9.87 -14.31
C ASN A 119 9.86 9.41 -13.21
N VAL A 120 10.41 8.73 -12.20
CA VAL A 120 9.70 8.32 -10.98
C VAL A 120 10.33 9.07 -9.82
N TYR A 121 9.51 9.80 -9.07
CA TYR A 121 9.97 10.59 -7.93
C TYR A 121 9.64 9.87 -6.63
N VAL A 122 10.65 9.68 -5.79
CA VAL A 122 10.47 9.11 -4.44
C VAL A 122 10.25 10.24 -3.46
N ILE A 123 9.13 10.18 -2.74
CA ILE A 123 8.80 11.08 -1.64
C ILE A 123 8.71 10.23 -0.38
N SER A 124 9.57 10.50 0.60
CA SER A 124 9.63 9.74 1.85
C SER A 124 9.73 10.66 3.07
N THR A 125 9.26 10.15 4.20
CA THR A 125 9.39 10.78 5.51
C THR A 125 9.67 9.71 6.56
N PHE A 126 10.63 9.98 7.45
CA PHE A 126 10.91 9.13 8.61
C PHE A 126 10.13 9.56 9.86
N LYS A 127 9.47 10.73 9.81
CA LYS A 127 8.75 11.27 10.95
C LYS A 127 7.36 10.62 11.05
N ARG A 128 7.09 9.93 12.17
CA ARG A 128 5.75 9.44 12.49
C ARG A 128 4.85 10.60 12.94
N PRO A 129 3.64 10.76 12.38
CA PRO A 129 2.69 11.78 12.82
C PRO A 129 2.17 11.55 14.25
N VAL A 130 2.02 10.28 14.64
CA VAL A 130 1.67 9.86 16.00
C VAL A 130 2.92 9.25 16.63
N PRO A 131 3.53 9.88 17.63
CA PRO A 131 4.72 9.35 18.30
C PRO A 131 4.39 8.05 19.06
N LEU A 132 5.38 7.19 19.22
CA LEU A 132 5.25 5.91 19.92
C LEU A 132 6.13 5.88 21.15
N GLU A 133 5.56 5.38 22.24
CA GLU A 133 6.27 5.06 23.49
C GLU A 133 6.41 3.54 23.59
N HIS A 134 7.57 3.07 24.04
CA HIS A 134 7.87 1.63 24.15
C HIS A 134 8.10 1.26 25.61
N PHE A 135 7.37 0.25 26.08
CA PHE A 135 7.45 -0.26 27.44
C PHE A 135 7.85 -1.74 27.45
N LEU A 136 8.68 -2.12 28.40
CA LEU A 136 8.96 -3.50 28.77
C LEU A 136 8.03 -3.91 29.91
N TYR A 137 7.22 -4.94 29.69
CA TYR A 137 6.37 -5.53 30.73
C TYR A 137 7.03 -6.78 31.30
N THR A 138 7.22 -6.83 32.62
CA THR A 138 7.86 -7.98 33.29
C THR A 138 6.86 -8.78 34.13
N GLY A 139 5.87 -9.42 33.50
CA GLY A 139 4.84 -10.19 34.21
C GLY A 139 5.21 -11.61 34.65
N ASN A 140 6.38 -12.13 34.24
CA ASN A 140 6.70 -13.57 34.36
C ASN A 140 7.65 -13.92 35.52
N SER A 141 8.16 -12.92 36.25
CA SER A 141 9.00 -13.14 37.44
C SER A 141 8.20 -12.84 38.70
N THR A 142 8.35 -13.67 39.73
CA THR A 142 7.79 -13.41 41.06
C THR A 142 8.30 -12.10 41.67
N SER A 143 9.49 -11.64 41.27
CA SER A 143 10.12 -10.43 41.82
C SER A 143 9.70 -9.11 41.14
N THR A 144 9.22 -9.14 39.89
CA THR A 144 8.89 -7.93 39.10
C THR A 144 7.47 -7.96 38.52
N ASN A 145 6.61 -8.81 39.09
CA ASN A 145 5.28 -9.07 38.60
C ASN A 145 4.46 -7.78 38.47
N LYS A 146 4.00 -7.49 37.24
CA LYS A 146 3.20 -6.31 36.82
C LYS A 146 3.97 -5.00 36.65
N GLU A 147 5.29 -5.01 36.59
CA GLU A 147 6.05 -3.79 36.31
C GLU A 147 6.10 -3.46 34.81
N LEU A 148 5.99 -2.16 34.50
CA LEU A 148 6.12 -1.57 33.17
C LEU A 148 7.27 -0.59 33.18
N PHE A 149 8.33 -0.90 32.46
CA PHE A 149 9.50 -0.05 32.32
C PHE A 149 9.49 0.66 30.96
N MET A 150 9.37 1.98 30.96
CA MET A 150 9.49 2.75 29.72
C MET A 150 10.93 2.69 29.20
N LEU A 151 11.11 2.15 28.01
CA LEU A 151 12.41 2.04 27.32
C LEU A 151 12.65 3.25 26.41
N ILE A 152 11.61 3.71 25.71
CA ILE A 152 11.68 4.79 24.71
C ILE A 152 10.48 5.70 24.89
N ASP A 153 10.72 7.00 25.01
CA ASP A 153 9.67 8.02 25.12
C ASP A 153 9.12 8.46 23.75
N ALA A 154 8.09 9.32 23.76
CA ALA A 154 7.46 9.86 22.57
C ALA A 154 8.41 10.67 21.67
N GLU A 155 9.54 11.15 22.21
CA GLU A 155 10.59 11.87 21.48
C GLU A 155 11.64 10.94 20.86
N GLN A 156 11.43 9.62 20.94
CA GLN A 156 12.34 8.58 20.47
C GLN A 156 13.67 8.55 21.25
N LYS A 157 13.70 9.08 22.47
CA LYS A 157 14.88 9.02 23.33
C LYS A 157 14.86 7.73 24.16
N PHE A 158 15.97 6.99 24.09
CA PHE A 158 16.14 5.81 24.93
C PHE A 158 16.40 6.23 26.38
N LEU A 159 15.65 5.63 27.31
CA LEU A 159 15.77 5.88 28.74
C LEU A 159 16.63 4.80 29.37
N GLU A 160 17.86 5.17 29.72
CA GLU A 160 18.76 4.34 30.55
C GLU A 160 18.36 4.41 32.02
N ARG A 161 17.13 4.00 32.37
CA ARG A 161 16.86 3.66 33.77
C ARG A 161 17.50 2.31 34.03
N LYS A 162 18.43 2.25 35.00
CA LYS A 162 19.06 1.00 35.46
C LYS A 162 17.97 -0.01 35.81
N TYR A 163 17.81 -1.02 34.96
CA TYR A 163 17.00 -2.21 35.20
C TYR A 163 17.68 -3.11 36.24
#